data_AF-A0A8I1QN15-F1
#
_entry.id   AF-A0A8I1QN15-F1
#
_cell.length_a   1.000
_cell.length_b   1.000
_cell.length_c   1.000
_cell.angle_alpha   90.00
_cell.angle_beta   90.00
_cell.angle_gamma   90.00
#
_symmetry.space_group_name_H-M   'P 1'
#
loop_
_entity.id
_entity.type
_entity.pdbx_description
1 polymer ?
#
loop_
_entity_poly.entity_id
_entity_poly.type
_entity_poly.pdbx_seq_one_letter_code
_entity_poly.pdbx_strand_id
1 'polypeptide(L)'
;MTDDKQGQPAPEVDRPGERAKAFNAAMATLGIAIVVFIVGVVVGFPLATFGVEFVTSNGGVVFGLLFGFLVLVLVVSAVLMIFRRQIWQSLFRRGEVEMERFARPLSEVARFAALQKVAEATESARDLAELVLARYAWVSTRRWLMATITAFIAAIAALAGSALLFQQNQLLRTQIGLMQDQNGRIEEQNRFIQSQIELGEAQRSTAIVPEILEIGAQVAQEVAGFNTFAGDQPAIALLSPGLRARIIAATTAARPYRYLRNPLTDLDENLLMSSGLLRRTDLAASATVRQQLDAASGAVQFAGEQTGVMSDRPLSPERGQIIGLLISNGLTDFSTLNGADFSFAEVRSASTGSAIRFHFAALRFANFDRQLLVGAEFDGAYLEHARFRNASINYTRFTAGELPSISGGEGLKQGAQLSGADFSGAILKHASFDGSRGFGINFDGGVVHNTTFAGTSMAGSTFRNTIFGVVDFSGADLKSVDFDGAIVFDAGFLDTVAQQAAPESFVRERFEIAPLAAEEFARHPRWSDAWLDGLEAKPAFRITRVGAFE
;
A
#
# COMPACT_ATOMS: atom_id res chain seq x y z
N MET A 1 -60.54 -13.53 59.16
CA MET A 1 -60.01 -13.51 60.54
C MET A 1 -58.99 -12.39 60.57
N THR A 2 -59.14 -11.26 61.24
CA THR A 2 -60.10 -10.74 62.22
C THR A 2 -60.01 -9.21 62.12
N ASP A 3 -61.15 -8.57 62.25
CA ASP A 3 -61.40 -7.13 62.32
C ASP A 3 -60.68 -6.51 63.53
N ASP A 4 -60.08 -5.32 63.43
CA ASP A 4 -59.95 -4.46 64.60
C ASP A 4 -59.93 -2.96 64.28
N LYS A 5 -60.54 -2.23 65.22
CA LYS A 5 -61.19 -0.94 65.10
C LYS A 5 -60.23 0.23 65.29
N GLN A 6 -60.62 1.34 64.67
CA GLN A 6 -60.69 2.72 65.19
C GLN A 6 -59.56 3.24 66.09
N GLY A 7 -58.92 4.33 65.64
CA GLY A 7 -58.16 5.23 66.51
C GLY A 7 -57.30 6.23 65.75
N GLN A 8 -57.88 7.15 64.98
CA GLN A 8 -57.14 8.35 64.55
C GLN A 8 -57.20 9.40 65.69
N PRO A 9 -56.04 9.82 66.26
CA PRO A 9 -56.00 10.89 67.23
C PRO A 9 -56.11 12.26 66.56
N ALA A 10 -56.67 13.21 67.32
CA ALA A 10 -56.94 14.60 66.95
C ALA A 10 -55.69 15.37 66.43
N PRO A 11 -55.87 16.36 65.54
CA PRO A 11 -54.76 17.16 65.04
C PRO A 11 -54.16 18.02 66.16
N GLU A 12 -52.86 17.86 66.35
CA GLU A 12 -52.04 18.55 67.34
C GLU A 12 -52.06 20.07 67.10
N VAL A 13 -52.38 20.81 68.15
CA VAL A 13 -52.48 22.28 68.16
C VAL A 13 -51.10 22.87 67.91
N ASP A 14 -50.90 23.34 66.67
CA ASP A 14 -49.73 24.02 66.13
C ASP A 14 -49.28 25.18 67.03
N ARG A 15 -48.17 24.99 67.75
CA ARG A 15 -47.60 26.01 68.64
C ARG A 15 -46.90 27.07 67.78
N PRO A 16 -47.30 28.35 67.85
CA PRO A 16 -46.83 29.41 66.93
C PRO A 16 -45.33 29.71 66.93
N GLY A 17 -44.53 29.09 67.81
CA GLY A 17 -43.06 29.25 67.86
C GLY A 17 -42.27 28.31 66.93
N GLU A 18 -42.81 27.16 66.52
CA GLU A 18 -42.06 26.18 65.71
C GLU A 18 -42.04 26.54 64.22
N ARG A 19 -43.15 27.06 63.68
CA ARG A 19 -43.20 27.56 62.29
C ARG A 19 -42.23 28.71 62.03
N ALA A 20 -42.06 29.61 63.01
CA ALA A 20 -41.12 30.72 62.90
C ALA A 20 -39.65 30.25 62.83
N LYS A 21 -39.28 29.19 63.57
CA LYS A 21 -37.94 28.60 63.50
C LYS A 21 -37.71 27.85 62.18
N ALA A 22 -38.68 27.08 61.70
CA ALA A 22 -38.58 26.36 60.43
C ALA A 22 -38.50 27.33 59.23
N PHE A 23 -39.28 28.41 59.24
CA PHE A 23 -39.24 29.44 58.20
C PHE A 23 -37.90 30.18 58.17
N ASN A 24 -37.35 30.55 59.33
CA ASN A 24 -36.03 31.18 59.40
C ASN A 24 -34.89 30.25 58.95
N ALA A 25 -34.97 28.95 59.27
CA ALA A 25 -34.00 27.98 58.78
C ALA A 25 -34.07 27.82 57.25
N ALA A 26 -35.28 27.73 56.67
CA ALA A 26 -35.48 27.63 55.23
C ALA A 26 -35.04 28.89 54.47
N MET A 27 -35.31 30.08 55.02
CA MET A 27 -34.84 31.36 54.47
C MET A 27 -33.31 31.49 54.53
N ALA A 28 -32.67 30.93 55.56
CA ALA A 28 -31.21 30.89 55.64
C ALA A 28 -30.59 29.98 54.57
N THR A 29 -31.16 28.79 54.32
CA THR A 29 -30.70 27.89 53.24
C THR A 29 -30.94 28.48 51.85
N LEU A 30 -32.09 29.14 51.63
CA LEU A 30 -32.40 29.81 50.37
C LEU A 30 -31.46 30.99 50.12
N GLY A 31 -31.14 31.77 51.15
CA GLY A 31 -30.17 32.86 51.09
C GLY A 31 -28.77 32.37 50.69
N ILE A 32 -28.31 31.27 51.28
CA ILE A 32 -27.01 30.66 50.92
C ILE A 32 -27.03 30.16 49.47
N ALA A 33 -28.12 29.52 49.03
CA ALA A 33 -28.24 29.02 47.66
C ALA A 33 -28.22 30.14 46.61
N ILE A 34 -28.90 31.25 46.87
CA ILE A 34 -28.90 32.44 46.00
C ILE A 34 -27.51 33.08 45.96
N VAL A 35 -26.83 33.19 47.10
CA VAL A 35 -25.46 33.71 47.15
C VAL A 35 -24.50 32.82 46.37
N VAL A 36 -24.59 31.49 46.51
CA VAL A 36 -23.76 30.54 45.74
C VAL A 36 -24.05 30.63 44.25
N PHE A 37 -25.31 30.79 43.84
CA PHE A 37 -25.68 30.94 42.44
C PHE A 37 -25.16 32.27 41.85
N ILE A 38 -25.33 33.38 42.56
CA ILE A 38 -24.84 34.70 42.13
C ILE A 38 -23.31 34.69 42.04
N VAL A 39 -22.61 34.14 43.04
CA VAL A 39 -21.15 33.99 43.00
C VAL A 39 -20.73 33.08 41.84
N GLY A 40 -21.45 31.99 41.60
CA GLY A 40 -21.21 31.06 40.49
C GLY A 40 -21.34 31.73 39.12
N VAL A 41 -22.34 32.59 38.92
CA VAL A 41 -22.54 33.32 37.65
C VAL A 41 -21.53 34.47 37.50
N VAL A 42 -21.31 35.24 38.56
CA VAL A 42 -20.40 36.40 38.55
C VAL A 42 -18.93 35.98 38.38
N VAL A 43 -18.54 34.81 38.90
CA VAL A 43 -17.19 34.26 38.69
C VAL A 43 -17.12 33.42 37.42
N GLY A 44 -18.15 32.62 37.13
CA GLY A 44 -18.14 31.67 36.02
C GLY A 44 -18.25 32.33 34.64
N PHE A 45 -19.05 33.38 34.50
CA PHE A 45 -19.24 34.06 33.21
C PHE A 45 -17.96 34.75 32.72
N PRO A 46 -17.25 35.57 33.53
CA PRO A 46 -15.98 36.18 33.11
C PRO A 46 -14.88 35.15 32.82
N LEU A 47 -14.83 34.05 33.58
CA LEU A 47 -13.86 32.98 33.35
C LEU A 47 -14.11 32.25 32.02
N ALA A 48 -15.38 32.05 31.66
CA ALA A 48 -15.75 31.40 30.40
C ALA A 48 -15.53 32.31 29.18
N THR A 49 -15.78 33.63 29.31
CA THR A 49 -15.67 34.56 28.18
C THR A 49 -14.27 35.15 28.01
N PHE A 50 -13.55 35.44 29.09
CA PHE A 50 -12.23 36.09 29.05
C PHE A 50 -11.11 35.22 29.61
N GLY A 51 -11.45 34.19 30.41
CA GLY A 51 -10.46 33.36 31.09
C GLY A 51 -9.63 32.51 30.13
N VAL A 52 -10.19 32.04 29.01
CA VAL A 52 -9.44 31.24 28.03
C VAL A 52 -8.32 32.07 27.40
N GLU A 53 -8.64 33.26 26.90
CA GLU A 53 -7.66 34.15 26.27
C GLU A 53 -6.62 34.65 27.29
N PHE A 54 -7.05 35.04 28.50
CA PHE A 54 -6.16 35.45 29.58
C PHE A 54 -5.20 34.33 30.03
N VAL A 55 -5.69 33.10 30.18
CA VAL A 55 -4.87 31.93 30.51
C VAL A 55 -3.94 31.57 29.36
N THR A 56 -4.33 31.76 28.10
CA THR A 56 -3.42 31.51 26.97
C THR A 56 -2.30 32.55 26.87
N SER A 57 -2.57 33.83 27.15
CA SER A 57 -1.56 34.89 27.10
C SER A 57 -0.68 34.97 28.35
N ASN A 58 -1.21 34.58 29.52
CA ASN A 58 -0.54 34.66 30.82
C ASN A 58 -0.42 33.30 31.50
N GLY A 59 -0.44 32.20 30.74
CA GLY A 59 -0.50 30.83 31.28
C GLY A 59 0.62 30.51 32.27
N GLY A 60 1.82 31.03 32.02
CA GLY A 60 2.94 30.93 32.96
C GLY A 60 2.68 31.62 34.31
N VAL A 61 2.01 32.78 34.30
CA VAL A 61 1.64 33.53 35.52
C VAL A 61 0.52 32.82 36.28
N VAL A 62 -0.51 32.33 35.58
CA VAL A 62 -1.63 31.58 36.19
C VAL A 62 -1.13 30.27 36.80
N PHE A 63 -0.30 29.52 36.06
CA PHE A 63 0.34 28.31 36.57
C PHE A 63 1.24 28.62 37.78
N GLY A 64 2.04 29.69 37.71
CA GLY A 64 2.89 30.13 38.81
C GLY A 64 2.10 30.49 40.08
N LEU A 65 0.95 31.16 39.95
CA LEU A 65 0.06 31.48 41.08
C LEU A 65 -0.59 30.22 41.68
N LEU A 66 -1.10 29.31 40.85
CA LEU A 66 -1.69 28.05 41.32
C LEU A 66 -0.65 27.15 42.00
N PHE A 67 0.55 27.07 41.42
CA PHE A 67 1.66 26.32 41.99
C PHE A 67 2.14 26.95 43.31
N GLY A 68 2.29 28.28 43.36
CA GLY A 68 2.62 29.02 44.57
C GLY A 68 1.59 28.81 45.68
N PHE A 69 0.30 28.81 45.35
CA PHE A 69 -0.77 28.51 46.30
C PHE A 69 -0.74 27.05 46.77
N LEU A 70 -0.50 26.08 45.87
CA LEU A 70 -0.33 24.68 46.25
C LEU A 70 0.84 24.48 47.22
N VAL A 71 1.99 25.10 46.93
CA VAL A 71 3.16 25.08 47.83
C VAL A 71 2.82 25.70 49.18
N LEU A 72 2.11 26.84 49.21
CA LEU A 72 1.64 27.46 50.44
C LEU A 72 0.74 26.50 51.23
N VAL A 73 -0.24 25.87 50.59
CA VAL A 73 -1.13 24.88 51.22
C VAL A 73 -0.32 23.70 51.77
N LEU A 74 0.65 23.18 51.02
CA LEU A 74 1.53 22.10 51.49
C LEU A 74 2.38 22.51 52.69
N VAL A 75 2.92 23.74 52.70
CA VAL A 75 3.70 24.28 53.82
C VAL A 75 2.80 24.45 55.04
N VAL A 76 1.63 25.07 54.89
CA VAL A 76 0.64 25.22 55.98
C VAL A 76 0.21 23.85 56.50
N SER A 77 0.00 22.88 55.60
CA SER A 77 -0.32 21.49 55.95
C SER A 77 0.79 20.85 56.79
N ALA A 78 2.04 21.01 56.36
CA ALA A 78 3.21 20.47 57.05
C ALA A 78 3.37 21.11 58.45
N VAL A 79 3.20 22.44 58.55
CA VAL A 79 3.23 23.17 59.82
C VAL A 79 2.12 22.67 60.76
N LEU A 80 0.88 22.55 60.28
CA LEU A 80 -0.23 22.01 61.06
C LEU A 80 0.02 20.57 61.51
N MET A 81 0.71 19.76 60.69
CA MET A 81 1.01 18.35 61.00
C MET A 81 2.16 18.18 62.00
N ILE A 82 3.22 19.00 61.87
CA ILE A 82 4.40 19.01 62.75
C ILE A 82 4.02 19.57 64.12
N PHE A 83 3.39 20.74 64.16
CA PHE A 83 3.03 21.43 65.41
C PHE A 83 1.66 21.02 65.95
N ARG A 84 1.05 19.95 65.42
CA ARG A 84 -0.31 19.50 65.80
C ARG A 84 -0.49 19.49 67.31
N ARG A 85 0.42 18.83 68.03
CA ARG A 85 0.29 18.61 69.49
C ARG A 85 0.25 19.95 70.24
N GLN A 86 1.09 20.89 69.83
CA GLN A 86 1.26 22.19 70.47
C GLN A 86 0.10 23.15 70.15
N ILE A 87 -0.38 23.14 68.90
CA ILE A 87 -1.54 23.94 68.46
C ILE A 87 -2.82 23.46 69.17
N TRP A 88 -3.05 22.15 69.23
CA TRP A 88 -4.23 21.59 69.90
C TRP A 88 -4.17 21.75 71.42
N GLN A 89 -2.97 21.66 72.02
CA GLN A 89 -2.77 22.04 73.43
C GLN A 89 -3.07 23.52 73.68
N SER A 90 -2.72 24.43 72.77
CA SER A 90 -3.01 25.84 72.96
C SER A 90 -4.51 26.16 72.82
N LEU A 91 -5.16 25.63 71.78
CA LEU A 91 -6.58 25.92 71.53
C LEU A 91 -7.54 25.19 72.47
N PHE A 92 -7.28 23.91 72.77
CA PHE A 92 -8.20 23.03 73.50
C PHE A 92 -7.61 22.51 74.82
N ARG A 93 -6.44 23.02 75.24
CA ARG A 93 -5.74 22.63 76.49
C ARG A 93 -5.41 21.14 76.62
N ARG A 94 -5.59 20.32 75.56
CA ARG A 94 -5.31 18.88 75.55
C ARG A 94 -4.66 18.47 74.22
N GLY A 95 -3.62 17.63 74.30
CA GLY A 95 -2.71 17.37 73.17
C GLY A 95 -2.91 16.09 72.37
N GLU A 96 -3.69 15.12 72.85
CA GLU A 96 -3.84 13.82 72.20
C GLU A 96 -5.26 13.28 72.39
N VAL A 97 -5.96 13.07 71.28
CA VAL A 97 -7.35 12.59 71.23
C VAL A 97 -7.37 11.11 70.84
N GLU A 98 -6.85 10.25 71.71
CA GLU A 98 -6.94 8.79 71.55
C GLU A 98 -8.32 8.28 71.98
N MET A 99 -8.88 7.32 71.22
CA MET A 99 -10.21 6.72 71.48
C MET A 99 -10.35 6.19 72.91
N GLU A 100 -9.27 5.66 73.49
CA GLU A 100 -9.27 5.05 74.83
C GLU A 100 -9.55 6.05 75.95
N ARG A 101 -9.33 7.35 75.72
CA ARG A 101 -9.55 8.39 76.74
C ARG A 101 -10.99 8.91 76.81
N PHE A 102 -11.90 8.50 75.90
CA PHE A 102 -13.32 8.88 75.97
C PHE A 102 -14.09 8.10 77.05
N ALA A 103 -13.67 6.87 77.32
CA ALA A 103 -14.40 5.95 78.20
C ALA A 103 -14.48 6.47 79.65
N ARG A 104 -13.38 7.05 80.17
CA ARG A 104 -13.34 7.58 81.55
C ARG A 104 -14.26 8.80 81.73
N PRO A 105 -14.11 9.92 81.00
CA PRO A 105 -14.99 11.08 81.16
C PRO A 105 -16.46 10.73 80.90
N LEU A 106 -16.77 9.90 79.90
CA LEU A 106 -18.14 9.48 79.62
C LEU A 106 -18.74 8.66 80.79
N SER A 107 -17.98 7.71 81.34
CA SER A 107 -18.42 6.93 82.50
C SER A 107 -18.52 7.77 83.77
N GLU A 108 -17.65 8.78 83.94
CA GLU A 108 -17.69 9.72 85.06
C GLU A 108 -18.88 10.66 85.00
N VAL A 109 -19.23 11.18 83.81
CA VAL A 109 -20.48 11.94 83.61
C VAL A 109 -21.69 11.10 84.00
N ALA A 110 -21.77 9.88 83.49
CA ALA A 110 -22.89 8.98 83.80
C ALA A 110 -22.96 8.65 85.30
N ARG A 111 -21.80 8.38 85.94
CA ARG A 111 -21.71 8.07 87.37
C ARG A 111 -22.09 9.27 88.24
N PHE A 112 -21.58 10.46 87.96
CA PHE A 112 -21.87 11.66 88.75
C PHE A 112 -23.30 12.16 88.55
N ALA A 113 -23.86 12.01 87.34
CA ALA A 113 -25.27 12.28 87.09
C ALA A 113 -26.18 11.33 87.89
N ALA A 114 -25.85 10.03 87.93
CA ALA A 114 -26.59 9.04 88.74
C ALA A 114 -26.53 9.34 90.25
N LEU A 115 -25.40 9.88 90.72
CA LEU A 115 -25.21 10.27 92.13
C LEU A 115 -25.77 11.68 92.46
N GLN A 116 -26.53 12.31 91.56
CA GLN A 116 -27.07 13.69 91.68
C GLN A 116 -26.02 14.77 91.98
N LYS A 117 -24.76 14.50 91.62
CA LYS A 117 -23.62 15.39 91.76
C LYS A 117 -23.52 16.29 90.53
N VAL A 118 -24.40 17.29 90.48
CA VAL A 118 -24.60 18.15 89.28
C VAL A 118 -23.32 18.89 88.90
N ALA A 119 -22.58 19.42 89.87
CA ALA A 119 -21.35 20.18 89.60
C ALA A 119 -20.27 19.28 88.96
N GLU A 120 -19.97 18.12 89.58
CA GLU A 120 -18.96 17.19 89.06
C GLU A 120 -19.39 16.57 87.71
N ALA A 121 -20.67 16.26 87.52
CA ALA A 121 -21.19 15.75 86.25
C ALA A 121 -21.07 16.78 85.10
N THR A 122 -21.33 18.06 85.39
CA THR A 122 -21.23 19.14 84.40
C THR A 122 -19.78 19.40 83.99
N GLU A 123 -18.85 19.32 84.94
CA GLU A 123 -17.41 19.44 84.66
C GLU A 123 -16.90 18.29 83.79
N SER A 124 -17.23 17.03 84.14
CA SER A 124 -16.88 15.88 83.31
C SER A 124 -17.55 15.93 81.91
N ALA A 125 -18.75 16.53 81.80
CA ALA A 125 -19.46 16.66 80.52
C ALA A 125 -18.80 17.71 79.63
N ARG A 126 -18.31 18.80 80.21
CA ARG A 126 -17.51 19.81 79.51
C ARG A 126 -16.21 19.20 78.99
N ASP A 127 -15.52 18.42 79.83
CA ASP A 127 -14.31 17.70 79.45
C ASP A 127 -14.52 16.74 78.27
N LEU A 128 -15.64 16.01 78.28
CA LEU A 128 -16.02 15.14 77.17
C LEU A 128 -16.32 15.95 75.90
N ALA A 129 -17.08 17.05 76.02
CA ALA A 129 -17.42 17.91 74.88
C ALA A 129 -16.16 18.52 74.23
N GLU A 130 -15.20 19.00 75.04
CA GLU A 130 -13.93 19.52 74.55
C GLU A 130 -13.12 18.45 73.79
N LEU A 131 -13.10 17.20 74.28
CA LEU A 131 -12.46 16.07 73.57
C LEU A 131 -13.16 15.71 72.25
N VAL A 132 -14.49 15.69 72.22
CA VAL A 132 -15.27 15.41 70.99
C VAL A 132 -15.03 16.50 69.95
N LEU A 133 -15.10 17.77 70.36
CA LEU A 133 -14.87 18.92 69.47
C LEU A 133 -13.44 18.94 68.94
N ALA A 134 -12.44 18.68 69.77
CA ALA A 134 -11.04 18.59 69.33
C ALA A 134 -10.84 17.49 68.28
N ARG A 135 -11.48 16.32 68.44
CA ARG A 135 -11.41 15.24 67.43
C ARG A 135 -12.10 15.61 66.14
N TYR A 136 -13.31 16.14 66.24
CA TYR A 136 -14.11 16.51 65.07
C TYR A 136 -13.38 17.58 64.26
N ALA A 137 -12.83 18.59 64.94
CA ALA A 137 -12.01 19.62 64.33
C ALA A 137 -10.82 19.00 63.58
N TRP A 138 -10.05 18.11 64.20
CA TRP A 138 -8.91 17.45 63.54
C TRP A 138 -9.29 16.63 62.30
N VAL A 139 -10.30 15.76 62.41
CA VAL A 139 -10.73 14.91 61.30
C VAL A 139 -11.27 15.76 60.15
N SER A 140 -12.06 16.79 60.47
CA SER A 140 -12.61 17.71 59.48
C SER A 140 -11.51 18.50 58.77
N THR A 141 -10.57 19.09 59.53
CA THR A 141 -9.44 19.85 58.96
C THR A 141 -8.58 18.97 58.06
N ARG A 142 -8.22 17.74 58.48
CA ARG A 142 -7.43 16.82 57.65
C ARG A 142 -8.16 16.46 56.35
N ARG A 143 -9.46 16.16 56.42
CA ARG A 143 -10.25 15.80 55.24
C ARG A 143 -10.35 16.97 54.26
N TRP A 144 -10.61 18.18 54.77
CA TRP A 144 -10.69 19.39 53.94
C TRP A 144 -9.34 19.72 53.29
N LEU A 145 -8.24 19.53 54.03
CA LEU A 145 -6.88 19.73 53.53
C LEU A 145 -6.54 18.77 52.37
N MET A 146 -6.80 17.48 52.56
CA MET A 146 -6.56 16.48 51.52
C MET A 146 -7.42 16.72 50.28
N ALA A 147 -8.72 17.02 50.46
CA ALA A 147 -9.61 17.35 49.35
C ALA A 147 -9.13 18.57 48.56
N THR A 148 -8.64 19.61 49.25
CA THR A 148 -8.10 20.81 48.62
C THR A 148 -6.84 20.49 47.81
N ILE A 149 -5.89 19.74 48.38
CA ILE A 149 -4.67 19.35 47.66
C ILE A 149 -5.00 18.53 46.41
N THR A 150 -5.88 17.53 46.51
CA THR A 150 -6.29 16.71 45.36
C THR A 150 -6.99 17.54 44.28
N ALA A 151 -7.88 18.46 44.66
CA ALA A 151 -8.56 19.35 43.72
C ALA A 151 -7.58 20.27 42.97
N PHE A 152 -6.58 20.82 43.67
CA PHE A 152 -5.55 21.64 43.03
C PHE A 152 -4.66 20.84 42.07
N ILE A 153 -4.25 19.63 42.45
CA ILE A 153 -3.47 18.75 41.56
C ILE A 153 -4.28 18.44 40.29
N ALA A 154 -5.56 18.08 40.44
CA ALA A 154 -6.43 17.81 39.30
C ALA A 154 -6.61 19.03 38.38
N ALA A 155 -6.79 20.22 38.96
CA ALA A 155 -6.92 21.46 38.21
C ALA A 155 -5.64 21.80 37.41
N ILE A 156 -4.46 21.64 38.04
CA ILE A 156 -3.16 21.85 37.39
C ILE A 156 -2.97 20.84 36.24
N ALA A 157 -3.28 19.56 36.47
CA ALA A 157 -3.17 18.53 35.45
C ALA A 157 -4.08 18.80 34.24
N ALA A 158 -5.33 19.23 34.47
CA ALA A 158 -6.27 19.57 33.41
C ALA A 158 -5.81 20.79 32.58
N LEU A 159 -5.29 21.83 33.25
CA LEU A 159 -4.75 23.02 32.58
C LEU A 159 -3.49 22.70 31.77
N ALA A 160 -2.55 21.95 32.35
CA ALA A 160 -1.33 21.52 31.67
C ALA A 160 -1.63 20.64 30.45
N GLY A 161 -2.56 19.69 30.59
CA GLY A 161 -3.00 18.84 29.47
C GLY A 161 -3.63 19.64 28.33
N SER A 162 -4.47 20.63 28.66
CA SER A 162 -5.10 21.50 27.67
C SER A 162 -4.08 22.39 26.94
N ALA A 163 -3.10 22.93 27.67
CA ALA A 163 -2.02 23.74 27.10
C ALA A 163 -1.12 22.92 26.15
N LEU A 164 -0.76 21.69 26.55
CA LEU A 164 0.02 20.77 25.71
C LEU A 164 -0.72 20.40 24.42
N LEU A 165 -2.01 20.08 24.51
CA LEU A 165 -2.84 19.79 23.33
C LEU A 165 -2.92 20.98 22.37
N PHE A 166 -3.04 22.20 22.91
CA PHE A 166 -3.05 23.40 22.08
C PHE A 166 -1.71 23.62 21.38
N GLN A 167 -0.59 23.50 22.11
CA GLN A 167 0.75 23.62 21.53
C GLN A 167 1.01 22.54 20.47
N GLN A 168 0.55 21.31 20.70
CA GLN A 168 0.62 20.22 19.73
C GLN A 168 -0.19 20.54 18.47
N ASN A 169 -1.41 21.07 18.62
CA ASN A 169 -2.23 21.49 17.47
C ASN A 169 -1.57 22.62 16.65
N GLN A 170 -0.89 23.56 17.31
CA GLN A 170 -0.13 24.60 16.61
C GLN A 170 1.03 24.00 15.80
N LEU A 171 1.82 23.11 16.41
CA LEU A 171 2.91 22.41 15.74
C LEU A 171 2.42 21.61 14.53
N LEU A 172 1.29 20.90 14.67
CA LEU A 172 0.67 20.16 13.56
C LEU A 172 0.29 21.09 12.40
N ARG A 173 -0.28 22.27 12.68
CA ARG A 173 -0.62 23.25 11.62
C ARG A 173 0.62 23.76 10.89
N THR A 174 1.70 24.07 11.63
CA THR A 174 2.97 24.48 11.03
C THR A 174 3.55 23.36 10.16
N GLN A 175 3.51 22.12 10.64
CA GLN A 175 4.00 20.96 9.89
C GLN A 175 3.20 20.73 8.60
N ILE A 176 1.87 20.84 8.65
CA ILE A 176 1.01 20.74 7.46
C ILE A 176 1.39 21.82 6.43
N GLY A 177 1.62 23.06 6.86
CA GLY A 177 2.06 24.14 5.97
C GLY A 177 3.42 23.86 5.31
N LEU A 178 4.39 23.36 6.09
CA LEU A 178 5.70 22.96 5.55
C LEU A 178 5.58 21.80 4.55
N MET A 179 4.72 20.81 4.81
CA MET A 179 4.49 19.71 3.87
C MET A 179 3.82 20.19 2.58
N GLN A 180 2.92 21.17 2.65
CA GLN A 180 2.31 21.78 1.46
C GLN A 180 3.35 22.55 0.62
N ASP A 181 4.23 23.33 1.25
CA ASP A 181 5.33 24.02 0.53
C ASP A 181 6.29 23.01 -0.10
N GLN A 182 6.63 21.95 0.63
CA GLN A 182 7.47 20.87 0.11
C GLN A 182 6.84 20.20 -1.11
N ASN A 183 5.54 19.89 -1.06
CA ASN A 183 4.82 19.33 -2.20
C ASN A 183 4.84 20.28 -3.39
N GLY A 184 4.62 21.59 -3.18
CA GLY A 184 4.71 22.59 -4.24
C GLY A 184 6.09 22.65 -4.89
N ARG A 185 7.17 22.61 -4.09
CA ARG A 185 8.55 22.55 -4.60
C ARG A 185 8.83 21.27 -5.40
N ILE A 186 8.29 20.13 -4.95
CA ILE A 186 8.40 18.85 -5.68
C ILE A 186 7.69 18.95 -7.03
N GLU A 187 6.51 19.55 -7.09
CA GLU A 187 5.79 19.77 -8.35
C GLU A 187 6.54 20.69 -9.31
N GLU A 188 7.16 21.76 -8.82
CA GLU A 188 8.02 22.63 -9.63
C GLU A 188 9.27 21.89 -10.14
N GLN A 189 9.93 21.13 -9.25
CA GLN A 189 11.08 20.32 -9.62
C GLN A 189 10.72 19.29 -10.70
N ASN A 190 9.57 18.63 -10.57
CA ASN A 190 9.08 17.68 -11.57
C ASN A 190 8.85 18.36 -12.93
N ARG A 191 8.27 19.58 -12.95
CA ARG A 191 8.12 20.37 -14.18
C ARG A 191 9.46 20.70 -14.83
N PHE A 192 10.47 21.09 -14.06
CA PHE A 192 11.81 21.35 -14.60
C PHE A 192 12.47 20.10 -15.18
N ILE A 193 12.38 18.97 -14.48
CA ILE A 193 12.91 17.68 -14.97
C ILE A 193 12.23 17.28 -16.27
N GLN A 194 10.91 17.44 -16.37
CA GLN A 194 10.16 17.16 -17.58
C GLN A 194 10.62 18.02 -18.75
N SER A 195 10.74 19.34 -18.55
CA SER A 195 11.20 20.25 -19.61
C SER A 195 12.62 19.94 -20.08
N GLN A 196 13.55 19.63 -19.17
CA GLN A 196 14.91 19.23 -19.55
C GLN A 196 14.93 17.95 -20.39
N ILE A 197 13.98 17.05 -20.16
CA ILE A 197 13.89 15.80 -20.90
C ILE A 197 13.27 16.01 -22.26
N GLU A 198 12.19 16.77 -22.37
CA GLU A 198 11.65 17.17 -23.66
C GLU A 198 12.72 17.88 -24.51
N LEU A 199 13.54 18.75 -23.91
CA LEU A 199 14.68 19.39 -24.58
C LEU A 199 15.76 18.39 -25.01
N GLY A 200 16.16 17.46 -24.14
CA GLY A 200 17.16 16.45 -24.44
C GLY A 200 16.68 15.43 -25.49
N GLU A 201 15.39 15.09 -25.47
CA GLU A 201 14.72 14.30 -26.50
C GLU A 201 14.69 15.05 -27.84
N ALA A 202 14.24 16.30 -27.86
CA ALA A 202 14.24 17.13 -29.06
C ALA A 202 15.64 17.27 -29.67
N GLN A 203 16.67 17.46 -28.85
CA GLN A 203 18.07 17.49 -29.31
C GLN A 203 18.51 16.16 -29.94
N ARG A 204 18.18 15.02 -29.32
CA ARG A 204 18.49 13.68 -29.86
C ARG A 204 17.75 13.40 -31.16
N SER A 205 16.45 13.68 -31.21
CA SER A 205 15.65 13.55 -32.43
C SER A 205 16.20 14.44 -33.56
N THR A 206 16.63 15.67 -33.25
CA THR A 206 17.24 16.58 -34.24
C THR A 206 18.52 16.00 -34.83
N ALA A 207 19.29 15.22 -34.06
CA ALA A 207 20.54 14.63 -34.55
C ALA A 207 20.33 13.36 -35.39
N ILE A 208 19.40 12.49 -35.01
CA ILE A 208 19.27 11.15 -35.61
C ILE A 208 18.22 11.05 -36.72
N VAL A 209 17.15 11.86 -36.67
CA VAL A 209 16.07 11.80 -37.68
C VAL A 209 16.57 12.12 -39.09
N PRO A 210 17.44 13.11 -39.33
CA PRO A 210 18.00 13.35 -40.67
C PRO A 210 18.78 12.15 -41.21
N GLU A 211 19.52 11.46 -40.35
CA GLU A 211 20.27 10.24 -40.73
C GLU A 211 19.32 9.10 -41.12
N ILE A 212 18.23 8.90 -40.37
CA ILE A 212 17.21 7.89 -40.70
C ILE A 212 16.56 8.19 -42.05
N LEU A 213 16.27 9.46 -42.34
CA LEU A 213 15.71 9.88 -43.64
C LEU A 213 16.70 9.64 -44.79
N GLU A 214 17.98 9.92 -44.58
CA GLU A 214 19.01 9.67 -45.60
C GLU A 214 19.20 8.16 -45.84
N ILE A 215 19.25 7.36 -44.78
CA ILE A 215 19.24 5.89 -44.86
C ILE A 215 18.04 5.43 -45.66
N GLY A 216 16.85 5.97 -45.41
CA GLY A 216 15.62 5.63 -46.14
C GLY A 216 15.70 5.91 -47.63
N ALA A 217 16.24 7.08 -48.01
CA ALA A 217 16.43 7.43 -49.42
C ALA A 217 17.41 6.47 -50.10
N GLN A 218 18.52 6.11 -49.44
CA GLN A 218 19.51 5.18 -49.98
C GLN A 218 18.98 3.75 -50.07
N VAL A 219 18.23 3.28 -49.06
CA VAL A 219 17.55 1.98 -49.08
C VAL A 219 16.61 1.90 -50.27
N ALA A 220 15.74 2.89 -50.45
CA ALA A 220 14.80 2.91 -51.57
C ALA A 220 15.53 2.90 -52.93
N GLN A 221 16.65 3.63 -53.04
CA GLN A 221 17.46 3.66 -54.25
C GLN A 221 18.12 2.31 -54.56
N GLU A 222 18.71 1.64 -53.56
CA GLU A 222 19.37 0.34 -53.75
C GLU A 222 18.35 -0.78 -54.02
N VAL A 223 17.24 -0.80 -53.29
CA VAL A 223 16.17 -1.79 -53.45
C VAL A 223 15.54 -1.71 -54.85
N ALA A 224 15.38 -0.51 -55.42
CA ALA A 224 14.90 -0.34 -56.79
C ALA A 224 15.83 -0.99 -57.84
N GLY A 225 17.11 -1.18 -57.51
CA GLY A 225 18.10 -1.85 -58.34
C GLY A 225 18.20 -3.36 -58.13
N PHE A 226 17.46 -3.93 -57.17
CA PHE A 226 17.49 -5.37 -56.93
C PHE A 226 16.83 -6.12 -58.08
N ASN A 227 17.62 -6.86 -58.86
CA ASN A 227 17.09 -7.76 -59.87
C ASN A 227 16.35 -8.92 -59.20
N THR A 228 15.21 -9.32 -59.76
CA THR A 228 14.34 -10.43 -59.29
C THR A 228 14.99 -11.83 -59.32
N PHE A 229 16.28 -11.94 -59.66
CA PHE A 229 17.03 -13.19 -59.78
C PHE A 229 17.96 -13.47 -58.60
N ALA A 230 17.85 -12.72 -57.50
CA ALA A 230 18.74 -12.81 -56.34
C ALA A 230 18.54 -14.07 -55.45
N GLY A 231 18.24 -15.24 -56.03
CA GLY A 231 18.18 -16.53 -55.33
C GLY A 231 17.35 -16.52 -54.03
N ASP A 232 17.64 -17.45 -53.12
CA ASP A 232 17.05 -17.53 -51.76
C ASP A 232 17.71 -16.55 -50.76
N GLN A 233 18.56 -15.63 -51.22
CA GLN A 233 19.25 -14.69 -50.32
C GLN A 233 18.29 -13.60 -49.85
N PRO A 234 18.28 -13.26 -48.55
CA PRO A 234 17.42 -12.20 -48.04
C PRO A 234 17.79 -10.86 -48.66
N ALA A 235 16.78 -10.07 -49.08
CA ALA A 235 16.98 -8.81 -49.79
C ALA A 235 17.85 -7.80 -49.02
N ILE A 236 17.81 -7.81 -47.68
CA ILE A 236 18.69 -6.98 -46.83
C ILE A 236 20.17 -7.29 -47.08
N ALA A 237 20.53 -8.53 -47.37
CA ALA A 237 21.92 -8.93 -47.63
C ALA A 237 22.45 -8.39 -48.97
N LEU A 238 21.58 -7.93 -49.87
CA LEU A 238 21.95 -7.32 -51.14
C LEU A 238 22.29 -5.83 -51.01
N LEU A 239 21.89 -5.19 -49.90
CA LEU A 239 22.27 -3.80 -49.62
C LEU A 239 23.79 -3.66 -49.52
N SER A 240 24.32 -2.50 -49.90
CA SER A 240 25.74 -2.20 -49.81
C SER A 240 26.23 -2.34 -48.36
N PRO A 241 27.46 -2.85 -48.12
CA PRO A 241 28.00 -3.01 -46.78
C PRO A 241 28.00 -1.69 -45.98
N GLY A 242 28.25 -0.57 -46.65
CA GLY A 242 28.21 0.76 -46.06
C GLY A 242 26.81 1.14 -45.56
N LEU A 243 25.78 0.92 -46.38
CA LEU A 243 24.40 1.20 -45.99
C LEU A 243 23.93 0.30 -44.84
N ARG A 244 24.27 -1.00 -44.85
CA ARG A 244 23.99 -1.89 -43.73
C ARG A 244 24.68 -1.44 -42.44
N ALA A 245 25.94 -1.03 -42.52
CA ALA A 245 26.67 -0.49 -41.37
C ALA A 245 26.03 0.78 -40.82
N ARG A 246 25.53 1.68 -41.69
CA ARG A 246 24.77 2.87 -41.27
C ARG A 246 23.45 2.51 -40.60
N ILE A 247 22.70 1.53 -41.12
CA ILE A 247 21.47 1.02 -40.48
C ILE A 247 21.79 0.50 -39.08
N ILE A 248 22.81 -0.36 -38.94
CA ILE A 248 23.25 -0.89 -37.64
C ILE A 248 23.68 0.24 -36.70
N ALA A 249 24.49 1.19 -37.17
CA ALA A 249 24.94 2.34 -36.40
C ALA A 249 23.77 3.22 -35.94
N ALA A 250 22.75 3.43 -36.79
CA ALA A 250 21.56 4.20 -36.43
C ALA A 250 20.74 3.50 -35.33
N THR A 251 20.56 2.18 -35.41
CA THR A 251 19.82 1.41 -34.37
C THR A 251 20.52 1.45 -33.02
N THR A 252 21.85 1.37 -33.01
CA THR A 252 22.68 1.42 -31.79
C THR A 252 22.85 2.84 -31.24
N ALA A 253 22.86 3.86 -32.10
CA ALA A 253 22.89 5.27 -31.70
C ALA A 253 21.54 5.74 -31.14
N ALA A 254 20.42 5.20 -31.64
CA ALA A 254 19.10 5.45 -31.11
C ALA A 254 19.03 4.98 -29.65
N ARG A 255 18.55 5.84 -28.76
CA ARG A 255 18.39 5.54 -27.33
C ARG A 255 16.93 5.59 -26.94
N PRO A 256 16.48 4.70 -26.04
CA PRO A 256 15.13 4.77 -25.49
C PRO A 256 14.89 6.10 -24.75
N TYR A 257 13.73 6.70 -24.98
CA TYR A 257 13.20 7.84 -24.28
C TYR A 257 12.50 7.36 -23.00
N ARG A 258 13.15 7.53 -21.84
CA ARG A 258 12.55 7.82 -20.53
C ARG A 258 13.64 8.13 -19.49
N TYR A 259 13.29 8.98 -18.53
CA TYR A 259 14.04 9.54 -17.39
C TYR A 259 15.10 8.63 -16.74
N LEU A 260 16.35 9.13 -16.70
CA LEU A 260 17.55 8.51 -16.12
C LEU A 260 18.02 7.23 -16.82
N ARG A 261 19.32 6.95 -16.69
CA ARG A 261 19.98 5.71 -17.10
C ARG A 261 19.02 4.55 -16.94
N ASN A 262 18.63 3.91 -18.03
CA ASN A 262 17.72 2.78 -17.94
C ASN A 262 18.44 1.67 -17.18
N PRO A 263 18.04 1.31 -15.95
CA PRO A 263 18.73 0.25 -15.22
C PRO A 263 18.68 -1.05 -16.03
N LEU A 264 17.61 -1.23 -16.81
CA LEU A 264 17.32 -2.40 -17.64
C LEU A 264 18.31 -2.61 -18.79
N THR A 265 19.03 -1.58 -19.24
CA THR A 265 20.12 -1.79 -20.22
C THR A 265 21.42 -2.27 -19.58
N ASP A 266 21.59 -2.02 -18.27
CA ASP A 266 22.76 -2.41 -17.48
C ASP A 266 22.47 -3.65 -16.60
N LEU A 267 21.28 -4.25 -16.70
CA LEU A 267 20.94 -5.45 -15.95
C LEU A 267 21.69 -6.66 -16.49
N ASP A 268 22.29 -7.41 -15.57
CA ASP A 268 22.76 -8.76 -15.85
C ASP A 268 21.61 -9.64 -16.37
N GLU A 269 21.92 -10.62 -17.22
CA GLU A 269 20.94 -11.55 -17.80
C GLU A 269 20.11 -12.24 -16.72
N ASN A 270 20.74 -12.58 -15.58
CA ASN A 270 20.04 -13.17 -14.43
C ASN A 270 18.98 -12.24 -13.83
N LEU A 271 19.21 -10.92 -13.82
CA LEU A 271 18.25 -9.93 -13.32
C LEU A 271 17.13 -9.69 -14.34
N LEU A 272 17.43 -9.70 -15.63
CA LEU A 272 16.41 -9.68 -16.69
C LEU A 272 15.51 -10.92 -16.63
N MET A 273 16.09 -12.10 -16.35
CA MET A 273 15.35 -13.34 -16.17
C MET A 273 14.47 -13.31 -14.90
N SER A 274 15.02 -12.92 -13.75
CA SER A 274 14.28 -12.90 -12.47
C SER A 274 13.25 -11.78 -12.37
N SER A 275 13.43 -10.66 -13.07
CA SER A 275 12.46 -9.56 -13.08
C SER A 275 11.11 -9.92 -13.71
N GLY A 276 11.03 -10.97 -14.55
CA GLY A 276 9.75 -11.51 -15.03
C GLY A 276 8.84 -12.00 -13.90
N LEU A 277 9.41 -12.46 -12.78
CA LEU A 277 8.68 -12.93 -11.61
C LEU A 277 8.11 -11.81 -10.74
N LEU A 278 8.48 -10.55 -10.95
CA LEU A 278 7.99 -9.40 -10.14
C LEU A 278 6.46 -9.23 -10.24
N ARG A 279 5.84 -9.72 -11.31
CA ARG A 279 4.37 -9.72 -11.48
C ARG A 279 3.68 -10.81 -10.66
N ARG A 280 4.43 -11.81 -10.20
CA ARG A 280 3.95 -12.96 -9.44
C ARG A 280 4.14 -12.75 -7.95
N THR A 281 3.41 -11.78 -7.39
CA THR A 281 3.42 -11.49 -5.94
C THR A 281 2.98 -12.71 -5.11
N ASP A 282 2.20 -13.62 -5.71
CA ASP A 282 1.80 -14.90 -5.14
C ASP A 282 2.95 -15.91 -4.98
N LEU A 283 4.05 -15.75 -5.73
CA LEU A 283 5.26 -16.58 -5.57
C LEU A 283 6.24 -16.06 -4.51
N ALA A 284 6.05 -14.83 -4.02
CA ALA A 284 6.93 -14.18 -3.03
C ALA A 284 6.90 -14.82 -1.63
N ALA A 285 6.09 -15.86 -1.43
CA ALA A 285 6.05 -16.66 -0.20
C ALA A 285 7.24 -17.64 -0.10
N SER A 286 7.83 -18.06 -1.22
CA SER A 286 8.99 -18.96 -1.25
C SER A 286 10.28 -18.19 -1.00
N ALA A 287 11.10 -18.60 -0.03
CA ALA A 287 12.28 -17.85 0.42
C ALA A 287 13.32 -17.64 -0.69
N THR A 288 13.48 -18.62 -1.59
CA THR A 288 14.38 -18.58 -2.75
C THR A 288 13.87 -17.60 -3.81
N VAL A 289 12.57 -17.64 -4.11
CA VAL A 289 11.92 -16.74 -5.05
C VAL A 289 11.94 -15.31 -4.50
N ARG A 290 11.75 -15.13 -3.19
CA ARG A 290 11.85 -13.83 -2.52
C ARG A 290 13.25 -13.24 -2.61
N GLN A 291 14.31 -14.03 -2.42
CA GLN A 291 15.69 -13.56 -2.62
C GLN A 291 15.95 -13.12 -4.07
N GLN A 292 15.40 -13.84 -5.05
CA GLN A 292 15.49 -13.46 -6.47
C GLN A 292 14.67 -12.20 -6.78
N LEU A 293 13.45 -12.07 -6.22
CA LEU A 293 12.62 -10.87 -6.35
C LEU A 293 13.24 -9.67 -5.62
N ASP A 294 13.89 -9.83 -4.47
CA ASP A 294 14.52 -8.75 -3.72
C ASP A 294 15.75 -8.21 -4.49
N ALA A 295 16.54 -9.12 -5.09
CA ALA A 295 17.64 -8.75 -5.99
C ALA A 295 17.15 -8.05 -7.26
N ALA A 296 16.06 -8.54 -7.87
CA ALA A 296 15.47 -7.93 -9.05
C ALA A 296 14.74 -6.61 -8.74
N SER A 297 14.02 -6.51 -7.62
CA SER A 297 13.24 -5.34 -7.23
C SER A 297 14.11 -4.16 -6.87
N GLY A 298 15.27 -4.36 -6.22
CA GLY A 298 16.23 -3.28 -5.98
C GLY A 298 16.81 -2.69 -7.27
N ALA A 299 16.90 -3.48 -8.35
CA ALA A 299 17.39 -3.03 -9.64
C ALA A 299 16.27 -2.45 -10.55
N VAL A 300 15.03 -2.95 -10.40
CA VAL A 300 13.84 -2.54 -11.18
C VAL A 300 13.06 -1.39 -10.52
N GLN A 301 13.22 -1.12 -9.21
CA GLN A 301 12.54 -0.02 -8.49
C GLN A 301 12.83 1.37 -9.06
N PHE A 302 13.95 1.55 -9.76
CA PHE A 302 14.24 2.78 -10.51
C PHE A 302 13.33 2.99 -11.74
N ALA A 303 12.44 2.05 -12.05
CA ALA A 303 11.43 2.09 -13.11
C ALA A 303 9.98 2.07 -12.60
N GLY A 304 9.75 2.31 -11.29
CA GLY A 304 8.41 2.30 -10.68
C GLY A 304 7.44 3.35 -11.26
N GLU A 305 6.16 2.98 -11.30
CA GLU A 305 5.01 3.80 -11.74
C GLU A 305 5.04 5.20 -11.14
N GLN A 306 5.54 6.17 -11.91
CA GLN A 306 5.28 7.56 -11.63
C GLN A 306 3.91 7.90 -12.22
N THR A 307 2.99 8.29 -11.33
CA THR A 307 1.69 8.85 -11.71
C THR A 307 1.92 10.15 -12.49
N GLY A 308 1.44 10.20 -13.74
CA GLY A 308 1.56 11.37 -14.63
C GLY A 308 2.35 11.15 -15.93
N VAL A 309 2.84 9.94 -16.21
CA VAL A 309 3.61 9.66 -17.44
C VAL A 309 2.69 9.23 -18.60
N MET A 310 2.88 9.82 -19.80
CA MET A 310 2.10 9.48 -21.01
C MET A 310 2.40 8.08 -21.58
N SER A 311 3.50 7.45 -21.18
CA SER A 311 3.91 6.08 -21.55
C SER A 311 4.38 5.31 -20.32
N ASP A 312 3.95 4.06 -20.16
CA ASP A 312 4.24 3.20 -19.01
C ASP A 312 5.69 2.71 -18.92
N ARG A 313 6.53 2.89 -19.97
CA ARG A 313 7.94 2.45 -19.99
C ARG A 313 8.84 3.23 -20.97
N PRO A 314 10.18 3.03 -20.96
CA PRO A 314 11.07 3.58 -21.99
C PRO A 314 10.74 3.04 -23.39
N LEU A 315 10.80 3.90 -24.40
CA LEU A 315 10.50 3.57 -25.80
C LEU A 315 11.51 4.22 -26.75
N SER A 316 11.88 3.57 -27.85
CA SER A 316 12.63 4.19 -28.95
C SER A 316 11.78 4.18 -30.23
N PRO A 317 11.06 5.28 -30.50
CA PRO A 317 10.38 5.51 -31.77
C PRO A 317 11.31 5.39 -32.98
N GLU A 318 12.57 5.81 -32.87
CA GLU A 318 13.55 5.80 -33.97
C GLU A 318 13.88 4.38 -34.42
N ARG A 319 14.10 3.46 -33.47
CA ARG A 319 14.30 2.04 -33.79
C ARG A 319 13.05 1.47 -34.48
N GLY A 320 11.87 1.87 -34.03
CA GLY A 320 10.59 1.55 -34.68
C GLY A 320 10.48 2.12 -36.09
N GLN A 321 10.90 3.37 -36.32
CA GLN A 321 10.91 4.02 -37.63
C GLN A 321 11.87 3.32 -38.60
N ILE A 322 13.05 2.91 -38.13
CA ILE A 322 14.01 2.14 -38.94
C ILE A 322 13.39 0.80 -39.35
N ILE A 323 12.76 0.07 -38.42
CA ILE A 323 12.04 -1.18 -38.74
C ILE A 323 10.95 -0.92 -39.78
N GLY A 324 10.10 0.10 -39.57
CA GLY A 324 9.01 0.45 -40.48
C GLY A 324 9.51 0.86 -41.87
N LEU A 325 10.59 1.63 -41.94
CA LEU A 325 11.26 2.03 -43.18
C LEU A 325 11.75 0.81 -43.95
N LEU A 326 12.43 -0.13 -43.29
CA LEU A 326 12.92 -1.35 -43.94
C LEU A 326 11.75 -2.20 -44.45
N ILE A 327 10.74 -2.47 -43.61
CA ILE A 327 9.55 -3.24 -44.01
C ILE A 327 8.82 -2.57 -45.18
N SER A 328 8.67 -1.24 -45.18
CA SER A 328 8.01 -0.50 -46.25
C SER A 328 8.73 -0.60 -47.61
N ASN A 329 10.03 -0.92 -47.59
CA ASN A 329 10.84 -1.19 -48.78
C ASN A 329 10.95 -2.70 -49.09
N GLY A 330 10.09 -3.55 -48.51
CA GLY A 330 10.08 -4.99 -48.76
C GLY A 330 11.23 -5.75 -48.08
N LEU A 331 11.95 -5.10 -47.16
CA LEU A 331 13.05 -5.69 -46.42
C LEU A 331 12.52 -6.28 -45.11
N THR A 332 12.14 -7.56 -45.15
CA THR A 332 11.46 -8.24 -44.03
C THR A 332 12.34 -9.23 -43.27
N ASP A 333 13.58 -9.49 -43.72
CA ASP A 333 14.49 -10.45 -43.10
C ASP A 333 15.68 -9.75 -42.41
N PHE A 334 15.54 -9.52 -41.11
CA PHE A 334 16.50 -8.81 -40.27
C PHE A 334 17.65 -9.70 -39.79
N SER A 335 17.64 -11.00 -40.12
CA SER A 335 18.65 -11.97 -39.65
C SER A 335 20.08 -11.64 -40.08
N THR A 336 20.24 -10.80 -41.10
CA THR A 336 21.55 -10.41 -41.65
C THR A 336 22.09 -9.09 -41.09
N LEU A 337 21.31 -8.39 -40.26
CA LEU A 337 21.74 -7.16 -39.57
C LEU A 337 22.43 -7.49 -38.24
N ASN A 338 23.50 -8.30 -38.32
CA ASN A 338 24.28 -8.70 -37.15
C ASN A 338 24.80 -7.48 -36.38
N GLY A 339 24.43 -7.38 -35.10
CA GLY A 339 24.80 -6.26 -34.22
C GLY A 339 23.82 -5.08 -34.22
N ALA A 340 22.73 -5.13 -34.99
CA ALA A 340 21.65 -4.16 -34.86
C ALA A 340 20.91 -4.32 -33.51
N ASP A 341 20.54 -3.20 -32.90
CA ASP A 341 19.79 -3.17 -31.64
C ASP A 341 18.39 -2.57 -31.84
N PHE A 342 17.39 -3.43 -31.82
CA PHE A 342 15.97 -3.07 -31.91
C PHE A 342 15.26 -3.12 -30.55
N SER A 343 16.02 -3.15 -29.44
CA SER A 343 15.45 -3.10 -28.09
C SER A 343 14.66 -1.81 -27.90
N PHE A 344 13.58 -1.84 -27.13
CA PHE A 344 12.66 -0.71 -26.89
C PHE A 344 11.98 -0.16 -28.15
N ALA A 345 12.17 -0.77 -29.33
CA ALA A 345 11.56 -0.30 -30.56
C ALA A 345 10.04 -0.22 -30.43
N GLU A 346 9.48 0.89 -30.92
CA GLU A 346 8.03 1.04 -31.00
C GLU A 346 7.54 0.71 -32.40
N VAL A 347 7.09 -0.53 -32.61
CA VAL A 347 6.63 -0.98 -33.91
C VAL A 347 5.17 -0.58 -34.08
N ARG A 348 4.95 0.61 -34.65
CA ARG A 348 3.61 1.15 -34.95
C ARG A 348 3.24 0.87 -36.40
N SER A 349 2.04 0.35 -36.61
CA SER A 349 1.35 0.37 -37.91
C SER A 349 2.12 -0.30 -39.06
N ALA A 350 2.95 -1.29 -38.75
CA ALA A 350 3.30 -2.24 -39.79
C ALA A 350 2.08 -3.17 -39.89
N SER A 351 1.30 -3.06 -40.97
CA SER A 351 0.57 -4.23 -41.45
C SER A 351 1.65 -5.25 -41.80
N THR A 352 2.15 -5.94 -40.79
CA THR A 352 3.21 -6.93 -40.85
C THR A 352 2.62 -8.15 -41.54
N GLY A 353 2.37 -7.99 -42.85
CA GLY A 353 2.01 -9.06 -43.76
C GLY A 353 3.02 -10.17 -43.64
N SER A 354 2.52 -11.39 -43.81
CA SER A 354 3.21 -12.63 -43.51
C SER A 354 4.66 -12.71 -43.98
N ALA A 355 5.53 -13.21 -43.10
CA ALA A 355 6.97 -13.50 -43.27
C ALA A 355 7.97 -12.35 -42.95
N ILE A 356 7.85 -11.75 -41.76
CA ILE A 356 8.96 -10.97 -41.17
C ILE A 356 9.82 -11.88 -40.31
N ARG A 357 11.14 -11.82 -40.48
CA ARG A 357 12.10 -12.62 -39.73
C ARG A 357 12.99 -11.74 -38.86
N PHE A 358 12.94 -11.97 -37.57
CA PHE A 358 13.75 -11.36 -36.52
C PHE A 358 14.70 -12.39 -35.89
N HIS A 359 15.22 -13.34 -36.67
CA HIS A 359 16.12 -14.37 -36.15
C HIS A 359 17.31 -13.76 -35.43
N PHE A 360 17.53 -14.17 -34.17
CA PHE A 360 18.60 -13.68 -33.30
C PHE A 360 18.62 -12.15 -33.07
N ALA A 361 17.53 -11.44 -33.39
CA ALA A 361 17.47 -9.99 -33.25
C ALA A 361 17.39 -9.56 -31.77
N ALA A 362 18.05 -8.46 -31.44
CA ALA A 362 17.93 -7.82 -30.14
C ALA A 362 16.63 -6.99 -30.07
N LEU A 363 15.61 -7.50 -29.37
CA LEU A 363 14.26 -6.93 -29.28
C LEU A 363 13.78 -6.79 -27.82
N ARG A 364 14.71 -6.70 -26.87
CA ARG A 364 14.41 -6.53 -25.44
C ARG A 364 13.51 -5.32 -25.25
N PHE A 365 12.46 -5.43 -24.46
CA PHE A 365 11.51 -4.34 -24.22
C PHE A 365 10.81 -3.76 -25.47
N ALA A 366 10.93 -4.38 -26.65
CA ALA A 366 10.25 -3.93 -27.85
C ALA A 366 8.72 -3.94 -27.66
N ASN A 367 8.02 -3.11 -28.41
CA ASN A 367 6.57 -2.96 -28.34
C ASN A 367 5.91 -3.39 -29.65
N PHE A 368 5.19 -4.51 -29.59
CA PHE A 368 4.37 -5.08 -30.65
C PHE A 368 2.88 -5.13 -30.25
N ASP A 369 2.45 -4.30 -29.29
CA ASP A 369 1.06 -4.27 -28.86
C ASP A 369 0.11 -4.02 -30.04
N ARG A 370 -0.97 -4.81 -30.09
CA ARG A 370 -2.03 -4.72 -31.11
C ARG A 370 -1.54 -4.87 -32.55
N GLN A 371 -0.34 -5.41 -32.78
CA GLN A 371 0.15 -5.69 -34.14
C GLN A 371 -0.42 -7.00 -34.69
N LEU A 372 -0.45 -7.11 -36.02
CA LEU A 372 -0.86 -8.31 -36.75
C LEU A 372 0.38 -9.01 -37.31
N LEU A 373 1.01 -9.90 -36.54
CA LEU A 373 2.30 -10.53 -36.85
C LEU A 373 2.15 -11.94 -37.44
N VAL A 374 1.18 -12.11 -38.36
CA VAL A 374 0.83 -13.43 -38.89
C VAL A 374 2.04 -14.05 -39.58
N GLY A 375 2.49 -15.23 -39.19
CA GLY A 375 3.62 -15.91 -39.82
C GLY A 375 4.98 -15.22 -39.62
N ALA A 376 5.13 -14.34 -38.62
CA ALA A 376 6.43 -13.78 -38.26
C ALA A 376 7.33 -14.83 -37.58
N GLU A 377 8.63 -14.68 -37.69
CA GLU A 377 9.63 -15.60 -37.14
C GLU A 377 10.55 -14.84 -36.18
N PHE A 378 10.58 -15.25 -34.92
CA PHE A 378 11.42 -14.71 -33.85
C PHE A 378 12.38 -15.76 -33.30
N ASP A 379 12.74 -16.75 -34.12
CA ASP A 379 13.56 -17.88 -33.68
C ASP A 379 14.92 -17.41 -33.15
N GLY A 380 15.26 -17.80 -31.92
CA GLY A 380 16.47 -17.35 -31.22
C GLY A 380 16.54 -15.86 -30.87
N ALA A 381 15.47 -15.08 -31.05
CA ALA A 381 15.45 -13.64 -30.76
C ALA A 381 15.52 -13.35 -29.25
N TYR A 382 16.05 -12.18 -28.89
CA TYR A 382 16.10 -11.66 -27.52
C TYR A 382 14.87 -10.77 -27.26
N LEU A 383 13.85 -11.32 -26.60
CA LEU A 383 12.53 -10.71 -26.41
C LEU A 383 12.19 -10.51 -24.92
N GLU A 384 13.19 -10.45 -24.05
CA GLU A 384 12.98 -10.23 -22.62
C GLU A 384 12.19 -8.93 -22.41
N HIS A 385 11.07 -9.00 -21.69
CA HIS A 385 10.13 -7.89 -21.46
C HIS A 385 9.53 -7.24 -22.72
N ALA A 386 9.63 -7.89 -23.88
CA ALA A 386 8.89 -7.46 -25.07
C ALA A 386 7.37 -7.56 -24.83
N ARG A 387 6.58 -6.70 -25.48
CA ARG A 387 5.12 -6.71 -25.35
C ARG A 387 4.45 -7.05 -26.66
N PHE A 388 3.45 -7.90 -26.57
CA PHE A 388 2.56 -8.36 -27.63
C PHE A 388 1.10 -8.24 -27.15
N ARG A 389 0.78 -7.26 -26.30
CA ARG A 389 -0.55 -7.16 -25.68
C ARG A 389 -1.59 -6.99 -26.76
N ASN A 390 -2.62 -7.82 -26.73
CA ASN A 390 -3.69 -7.81 -27.73
C ASN A 390 -3.21 -7.95 -29.19
N ALA A 391 -2.00 -8.44 -29.43
CA ALA A 391 -1.49 -8.72 -30.77
C ALA A 391 -2.12 -10.00 -31.34
N SER A 392 -2.16 -10.11 -32.67
CA SER A 392 -2.49 -11.36 -33.35
C SER A 392 -1.20 -11.97 -33.89
N ILE A 393 -0.75 -13.06 -33.27
CA ILE A 393 0.50 -13.76 -33.56
C ILE A 393 0.22 -15.15 -34.15
N ASN A 394 -0.73 -15.21 -35.07
CA ASN A 394 -1.11 -16.47 -35.70
C ASN A 394 0.02 -17.00 -36.59
N TYR A 395 0.29 -18.29 -36.56
CA TYR A 395 1.40 -18.92 -37.31
C TYR A 395 2.79 -18.35 -36.97
N THR A 396 2.93 -17.58 -35.88
CA THR A 396 4.21 -16.99 -35.48
C THR A 396 5.10 -18.03 -34.80
N ARG A 397 6.40 -17.96 -35.06
CA ARG A 397 7.41 -18.82 -34.43
C ARG A 397 8.27 -18.04 -33.44
N PHE A 398 8.51 -18.64 -32.28
CA PHE A 398 9.43 -18.19 -31.24
C PHE A 398 10.35 -19.35 -30.84
N THR A 399 10.84 -20.14 -31.81
CA THR A 399 11.50 -21.42 -31.50
C THR A 399 13.00 -21.26 -31.26
N ALA A 400 13.69 -22.38 -31.05
CA ALA A 400 15.14 -22.41 -31.17
C ALA A 400 15.59 -22.12 -32.61
N GLY A 401 16.47 -21.13 -32.76
CA GLY A 401 17.22 -20.87 -33.99
C GLY A 401 18.54 -21.63 -33.98
N GLU A 402 19.04 -22.04 -35.15
CA GLU A 402 20.35 -22.67 -35.32
C GLU A 402 21.39 -21.64 -35.76
N LEU A 403 22.41 -21.40 -34.94
CA LEU A 403 23.54 -20.56 -35.32
C LEU A 403 24.46 -21.34 -36.29
N PRO A 404 24.95 -20.71 -37.37
CA PRO A 404 25.91 -21.35 -38.26
C PRO A 404 27.15 -21.83 -37.50
N SER A 405 27.46 -23.11 -37.64
CA SER A 405 28.63 -23.72 -37.02
C SER A 405 29.93 -23.13 -37.58
N ILE A 406 30.77 -22.56 -36.70
CA ILE A 406 32.06 -21.96 -37.08
C ILE A 406 33.15 -23.04 -37.29
N SER A 407 32.86 -24.32 -37.00
CA SER A 407 33.88 -25.39 -36.98
C SER A 407 33.38 -26.79 -37.38
N GLY A 408 32.25 -26.89 -38.09
CA GLY A 408 31.78 -28.16 -38.69
C GLY A 408 31.14 -29.17 -37.72
N GLY A 409 30.84 -28.78 -36.48
CA GLY A 409 29.95 -29.53 -35.57
C GLY A 409 28.48 -29.09 -35.69
N GLU A 410 27.55 -29.74 -34.96
CA GLU A 410 26.17 -29.25 -34.85
C GLU A 410 26.15 -27.79 -34.36
N GLY A 411 25.35 -26.93 -35.00
CA GLY A 411 25.23 -25.52 -34.64
C GLY A 411 24.68 -25.35 -33.21
N LEU A 412 25.09 -24.29 -32.52
CA LEU A 412 24.51 -23.97 -31.22
C LEU A 412 23.03 -23.58 -31.43
N LYS A 413 22.12 -24.37 -30.88
CA LYS A 413 20.69 -24.05 -30.88
C LYS A 413 20.36 -23.14 -29.70
N GLN A 414 19.82 -21.96 -29.99
CA GLN A 414 19.39 -21.01 -28.97
C GLN A 414 17.89 -20.76 -29.11
N GLY A 415 17.13 -21.09 -28.07
CA GLY A 415 15.71 -20.74 -27.92
C GLY A 415 15.50 -19.23 -27.94
N ALA A 416 14.34 -18.75 -28.43
CA ALA A 416 13.94 -17.37 -28.20
C ALA A 416 13.87 -17.07 -26.69
N GLN A 417 14.36 -15.90 -26.27
CA GLN A 417 14.41 -15.48 -24.88
C GLN A 417 13.19 -14.63 -24.54
N LEU A 418 12.27 -15.15 -23.71
CA LEU A 418 10.95 -14.56 -23.47
C LEU A 418 10.71 -14.15 -22.01
N SER A 419 11.74 -14.14 -21.16
CA SER A 419 11.57 -13.79 -19.73
C SER A 419 10.87 -12.44 -19.54
N GLY A 420 9.77 -12.44 -18.78
CA GLY A 420 8.94 -11.26 -18.53
C GLY A 420 8.17 -10.72 -19.75
N ALA A 421 8.19 -11.41 -20.89
CA ALA A 421 7.43 -11.01 -22.07
C ALA A 421 5.92 -11.04 -21.80
N ASP A 422 5.19 -10.12 -22.45
CA ASP A 422 3.78 -9.86 -22.16
C ASP A 422 2.89 -10.08 -23.39
N PHE A 423 2.25 -11.23 -23.45
CA PHE A 423 1.27 -11.64 -24.46
C PHE A 423 -0.18 -11.51 -23.94
N SER A 424 -0.43 -10.71 -22.90
CA SER A 424 -1.78 -10.59 -22.35
C SER A 424 -2.80 -10.15 -23.40
N GLY A 425 -3.92 -10.87 -23.44
CA GLY A 425 -4.99 -10.68 -24.42
C GLY A 425 -4.60 -10.99 -25.86
N ALA A 426 -3.41 -11.54 -26.15
CA ALA A 426 -3.00 -11.87 -27.52
C ALA A 426 -3.81 -13.05 -28.09
N ILE A 427 -3.83 -13.15 -29.42
CA ILE A 427 -4.41 -14.27 -30.16
C ILE A 427 -3.26 -15.08 -30.76
N LEU A 428 -3.13 -16.33 -30.29
CA LEU A 428 -2.07 -17.28 -30.63
C LEU A 428 -2.70 -18.48 -31.31
N LYS A 429 -3.03 -18.38 -32.60
CA LYS A 429 -3.52 -19.51 -33.39
C LYS A 429 -2.39 -20.11 -34.22
N HIS A 430 -2.11 -21.40 -34.08
CA HIS A 430 -1.03 -22.07 -34.82
C HIS A 430 0.38 -21.52 -34.52
N ALA A 431 0.58 -20.90 -33.36
CA ALA A 431 1.90 -20.39 -32.98
C ALA A 431 2.79 -21.54 -32.46
N SER A 432 4.11 -21.36 -32.52
CA SER A 432 5.08 -22.30 -31.92
C SER A 432 6.06 -21.55 -31.03
N PHE A 433 6.18 -22.03 -29.80
CA PHE A 433 7.14 -21.57 -28.78
C PHE A 433 8.21 -22.63 -28.51
N ASP A 434 8.32 -23.64 -29.37
CA ASP A 434 9.09 -24.86 -29.07
C ASP A 434 10.55 -24.58 -28.75
N GLY A 435 11.00 -25.09 -27.60
CA GLY A 435 12.36 -24.90 -27.10
C GLY A 435 12.70 -23.46 -26.72
N SER A 436 11.73 -22.55 -26.65
CA SER A 436 11.92 -21.19 -26.13
C SER A 436 12.23 -21.21 -24.64
N ARG A 437 12.80 -20.12 -24.14
CA ARG A 437 13.22 -19.99 -22.74
C ARG A 437 12.70 -18.70 -22.15
N GLY A 438 11.98 -18.80 -21.03
CA GLY A 438 11.54 -17.63 -20.29
C GLY A 438 11.03 -17.95 -18.91
N PHE A 439 11.02 -16.95 -18.05
CA PHE A 439 10.37 -17.01 -16.74
C PHE A 439 9.35 -15.90 -16.63
N GLY A 440 8.20 -16.18 -15.99
CA GLY A 440 7.16 -15.18 -15.77
C GLY A 440 6.57 -14.58 -17.05
N ILE A 441 6.37 -15.40 -18.09
CA ILE A 441 5.71 -14.96 -19.33
C ILE A 441 4.21 -14.78 -19.05
N ASN A 442 3.62 -13.70 -19.54
CA ASN A 442 2.21 -13.41 -19.30
C ASN A 442 1.35 -13.70 -20.53
N PHE A 443 0.45 -14.69 -20.47
CA PHE A 443 -0.53 -15.02 -21.52
C PHE A 443 -1.99 -14.74 -21.08
N ASP A 444 -2.18 -14.00 -19.99
CA ASP A 444 -3.48 -13.79 -19.35
C ASP A 444 -4.53 -13.21 -20.31
N GLY A 445 -5.75 -13.75 -20.27
CA GLY A 445 -6.91 -13.28 -21.04
C GLY A 445 -6.78 -13.47 -22.56
N GLY A 446 -5.75 -14.18 -23.03
CA GLY A 446 -5.51 -14.47 -24.45
C GLY A 446 -6.36 -15.62 -24.99
N VAL A 447 -6.15 -15.92 -26.28
CA VAL A 447 -6.68 -17.12 -26.96
C VAL A 447 -5.50 -17.94 -27.48
N VAL A 448 -5.39 -19.19 -27.03
CA VAL A 448 -4.34 -20.13 -27.43
C VAL A 448 -4.97 -21.31 -28.14
N HIS A 449 -4.73 -21.43 -29.44
CA HIS A 449 -5.32 -22.49 -30.26
C HIS A 449 -4.31 -23.10 -31.21
N ASN A 450 -4.33 -24.41 -31.31
CA ASN A 450 -3.41 -25.21 -32.09
C ASN A 450 -1.94 -24.77 -31.93
N THR A 451 -1.56 -24.40 -30.70
CA THR A 451 -0.26 -23.82 -30.38
C THR A 451 0.58 -24.82 -29.61
N THR A 452 1.88 -24.83 -29.85
CA THR A 452 2.83 -25.73 -29.19
C THR A 452 3.81 -24.97 -28.31
N PHE A 453 4.02 -25.49 -27.11
CA PHE A 453 5.01 -25.06 -26.13
C PHE A 453 6.02 -26.20 -25.85
N ALA A 454 6.23 -27.12 -26.80
CA ALA A 454 7.01 -28.32 -26.56
C ALA A 454 8.46 -27.98 -26.17
N GLY A 455 8.95 -28.59 -25.09
CA GLY A 455 10.30 -28.36 -24.57
C GLY A 455 10.58 -26.92 -24.12
N THR A 456 9.55 -26.09 -23.93
CA THR A 456 9.70 -24.69 -23.50
C THR A 456 10.01 -24.62 -22.01
N SER A 457 10.94 -23.75 -21.61
CA SER A 457 11.06 -23.34 -20.20
C SER A 457 10.17 -22.12 -19.97
N MET A 458 9.15 -22.26 -19.13
CA MET A 458 8.17 -21.19 -18.85
C MET A 458 7.75 -21.10 -17.38
N ALA A 459 8.65 -21.45 -16.46
CA ALA A 459 8.34 -21.42 -15.03
C ALA A 459 7.87 -20.03 -14.57
N GLY A 460 6.87 -20.02 -13.68
CA GLY A 460 6.24 -18.81 -13.15
C GLY A 460 5.36 -18.04 -14.15
N SER A 461 5.16 -18.53 -15.37
CA SER A 461 4.28 -17.92 -16.36
C SER A 461 2.80 -17.99 -15.96
N THR A 462 1.95 -17.20 -16.60
CA THR A 462 0.51 -17.14 -16.30
C THR A 462 -0.35 -17.29 -17.57
N PHE A 463 -1.44 -18.02 -17.42
CA PHE A 463 -2.50 -18.24 -18.41
C PHE A 463 -3.87 -17.93 -17.79
N ARG A 464 -3.94 -16.88 -16.96
CA ARG A 464 -5.15 -16.61 -16.18
C ARG A 464 -6.25 -16.13 -17.10
N ASN A 465 -7.45 -16.70 -16.95
CA ASN A 465 -8.58 -16.42 -17.84
C ASN A 465 -8.25 -16.63 -19.33
N THR A 466 -7.25 -17.43 -19.70
CA THR A 466 -6.94 -17.71 -21.10
C THR A 466 -7.92 -18.74 -21.66
N ILE A 467 -8.33 -18.58 -22.92
CA ILE A 467 -9.13 -19.59 -23.64
C ILE A 467 -8.17 -20.54 -24.36
N PHE A 468 -8.23 -21.82 -24.04
CA PHE A 468 -7.47 -22.89 -24.69
C PHE A 468 -8.33 -23.68 -25.65
N GLY A 469 -7.84 -23.85 -26.88
CA GLY A 469 -8.28 -24.89 -27.81
C GLY A 469 -7.36 -26.10 -27.74
N VAL A 470 -6.83 -26.51 -28.88
CA VAL A 470 -5.79 -27.56 -28.95
C VAL A 470 -4.44 -26.95 -28.55
N VAL A 471 -3.74 -27.52 -27.58
CA VAL A 471 -2.42 -27.03 -27.13
C VAL A 471 -1.53 -28.21 -26.79
N ASP A 472 -0.24 -28.09 -27.07
CA ASP A 472 0.77 -29.09 -26.74
C ASP A 472 1.78 -28.53 -25.72
N PHE A 473 1.88 -29.16 -24.55
CA PHE A 473 2.84 -28.84 -23.50
C PHE A 473 3.94 -29.91 -23.35
N SER A 474 4.15 -30.76 -24.35
CA SER A 474 5.09 -31.90 -24.28
C SER A 474 6.51 -31.48 -23.88
N GLY A 475 6.98 -31.93 -22.73
CA GLY A 475 8.28 -31.60 -22.16
C GLY A 475 8.45 -30.16 -21.69
N ALA A 476 7.37 -29.37 -21.60
CA ALA A 476 7.43 -27.99 -21.10
C ALA A 476 7.67 -27.96 -19.59
N ASP A 477 8.54 -27.06 -19.11
CA ASP A 477 8.70 -26.79 -17.68
C ASP A 477 7.59 -25.84 -17.21
N LEU A 478 6.59 -26.42 -16.53
CA LEU A 478 5.42 -25.73 -16.02
C LEU A 478 5.51 -25.36 -14.53
N LYS A 479 6.72 -25.31 -13.97
CA LYS A 479 6.90 -25.02 -12.54
C LYS A 479 6.26 -23.69 -12.16
N SER A 480 5.30 -23.77 -11.24
CA SER A 480 4.55 -22.61 -10.73
C SER A 480 3.81 -21.80 -11.82
N VAL A 481 3.47 -22.43 -12.94
CA VAL A 481 2.57 -21.84 -13.94
C VAL A 481 1.14 -21.76 -13.40
N ASP A 482 0.47 -20.65 -13.69
CA ASP A 482 -0.88 -20.38 -13.19
C ASP A 482 -1.93 -20.47 -14.30
N PHE A 483 -2.88 -21.39 -14.15
CA PHE A 483 -4.01 -21.60 -15.06
C PHE A 483 -5.35 -21.08 -14.49
N ASP A 484 -5.32 -20.30 -13.40
CA ASP A 484 -6.55 -19.86 -12.73
C ASP A 484 -7.52 -19.09 -13.65
N GLY A 485 -8.79 -19.51 -13.67
CA GLY A 485 -9.82 -18.94 -14.53
C GLY A 485 -9.74 -19.36 -16.01
N ALA A 486 -8.72 -20.11 -16.42
CA ALA A 486 -8.59 -20.57 -17.82
C ALA A 486 -9.80 -21.40 -18.27
N ILE A 487 -10.16 -21.26 -19.54
CA ILE A 487 -11.32 -21.91 -20.15
C ILE A 487 -10.82 -22.96 -21.13
N VAL A 488 -11.31 -24.20 -20.97
CA VAL A 488 -10.93 -25.36 -21.77
C VAL A 488 -12.19 -26.09 -22.26
N PHE A 489 -12.04 -26.93 -23.30
CA PHE A 489 -13.16 -27.68 -23.90
C PHE A 489 -13.04 -29.20 -23.72
N ASP A 490 -12.21 -29.61 -22.76
CA ASP A 490 -12.00 -30.99 -22.36
C ASP A 490 -11.85 -31.08 -20.84
N ALA A 491 -12.65 -31.92 -20.20
CA ALA A 491 -12.57 -32.19 -18.76
C ALA A 491 -11.26 -32.88 -18.36
N GLY A 492 -10.61 -33.59 -19.30
CA GLY A 492 -9.32 -34.26 -19.10
C GLY A 492 -8.10 -33.37 -19.37
N PHE A 493 -8.29 -32.07 -19.62
CA PHE A 493 -7.20 -31.15 -19.97
C PHE A 493 -6.04 -31.19 -18.97
N LEU A 494 -6.33 -31.07 -17.68
CA LEU A 494 -5.29 -31.04 -16.63
C LEU A 494 -4.53 -32.37 -16.52
N ASP A 495 -5.16 -33.49 -16.83
CA ASP A 495 -4.52 -34.81 -16.81
C ASP A 495 -3.59 -34.97 -18.03
N THR A 496 -4.01 -34.45 -19.18
CA THR A 496 -3.17 -34.35 -20.39
C THR A 496 -1.94 -33.48 -20.13
N VAL A 497 -2.13 -32.31 -19.50
CA VAL A 497 -1.01 -31.43 -19.12
C VAL A 497 -0.06 -32.15 -18.16
N ALA A 498 -0.55 -32.90 -17.18
CA ALA A 498 0.29 -33.65 -16.25
C ALA A 498 1.10 -34.76 -16.92
N GLN A 499 0.60 -35.36 -17.99
CA GLN A 499 1.33 -36.37 -18.78
C GLN A 499 2.36 -35.75 -19.73
N GLN A 500 2.03 -34.57 -20.28
CA GLN A 500 2.88 -33.88 -21.25
C GLN A 500 4.02 -33.11 -20.59
N ALA A 501 3.78 -32.45 -19.46
CA ALA A 501 4.75 -31.56 -18.83
C ALA A 501 6.07 -32.27 -18.48
N ALA A 502 7.15 -31.48 -18.37
CA ALA A 502 8.42 -31.98 -17.88
C ALA A 502 8.25 -32.63 -16.48
N PRO A 503 9.02 -33.70 -16.16
CA PRO A 503 8.93 -34.37 -14.86
C PRO A 503 8.99 -33.38 -13.70
N GLU A 504 8.12 -33.56 -12.71
CA GLU A 504 8.05 -32.74 -11.48
C GLU A 504 7.73 -31.24 -11.69
N SER A 505 7.41 -30.81 -12.91
CA SER A 505 7.13 -29.40 -13.21
C SER A 505 5.67 -29.01 -13.02
N PHE A 506 4.72 -29.95 -13.11
CA PHE A 506 3.29 -29.69 -12.97
C PHE A 506 2.67 -30.51 -11.83
N VAL A 507 1.86 -29.86 -10.99
CA VAL A 507 1.15 -30.50 -9.87
C VAL A 507 -0.35 -30.41 -10.13
N ARG A 508 -0.95 -31.55 -10.52
CA ARG A 508 -2.34 -31.67 -10.94
C ARG A 508 -3.34 -31.27 -9.86
N GLU A 509 -3.03 -31.58 -8.59
CA GLU A 509 -3.89 -31.39 -7.43
C GLU A 509 -4.07 -29.92 -7.05
N ARG A 510 -3.27 -29.01 -7.63
CA ARG A 510 -3.39 -27.56 -7.38
C ARG A 510 -4.57 -26.92 -8.11
N PHE A 511 -5.19 -27.64 -9.05
CA PHE A 511 -6.21 -27.12 -9.94
C PHE A 511 -7.46 -28.00 -9.96
N GLU A 512 -8.63 -27.36 -9.89
CA GLU A 512 -9.93 -27.99 -10.10
C GLU A 512 -10.50 -27.57 -11.45
N ILE A 513 -11.30 -28.44 -12.06
CA ILE A 513 -11.98 -28.17 -13.33
C ILE A 513 -13.49 -28.38 -13.15
N ALA A 514 -14.27 -27.36 -13.50
CA ALA A 514 -15.73 -27.36 -13.34
C ALA A 514 -16.42 -26.93 -14.65
N PRO A 515 -17.62 -27.47 -14.97
CA PRO A 515 -18.39 -27.02 -16.14
C PRO A 515 -18.66 -25.51 -16.09
N LEU A 516 -18.56 -24.86 -17.26
CA LEU A 516 -18.79 -23.43 -17.42
C LEU A 516 -20.08 -23.20 -18.23
N ALA A 517 -20.96 -22.34 -17.73
CA ALA A 517 -22.18 -21.98 -18.43
C ALA A 517 -21.90 -21.14 -19.68
N ALA A 518 -22.68 -21.31 -20.75
CA ALA A 518 -22.48 -20.61 -22.02
C ALA A 518 -22.62 -19.08 -21.87
N GLU A 519 -23.53 -18.61 -21.03
CA GLU A 519 -23.72 -17.18 -20.75
C GLU A 519 -22.52 -16.57 -20.04
N GLU A 520 -21.84 -17.36 -19.21
CA GLU A 520 -20.64 -16.93 -18.51
C GLU A 520 -19.44 -16.92 -19.45
N PHE A 521 -19.32 -17.92 -20.33
CA PHE A 521 -18.28 -17.93 -21.34
C PHE A 521 -18.42 -16.76 -22.32
N ALA A 522 -19.65 -16.41 -22.72
CA ALA A 522 -19.93 -15.28 -23.60
C ALA A 522 -19.54 -13.90 -23.01
N ARG A 523 -19.28 -13.80 -21.70
CA ARG A 523 -18.77 -12.56 -21.06
C ARG A 523 -17.27 -12.38 -21.21
N HIS A 524 -16.54 -13.39 -21.67
CA HIS A 524 -15.10 -13.29 -21.84
C HIS A 524 -14.75 -12.21 -22.89
N PRO A 525 -13.79 -11.29 -22.63
CA PRO A 525 -13.44 -10.21 -23.57
C PRO A 525 -13.05 -10.68 -24.98
N ARG A 526 -12.53 -11.90 -25.08
CA ARG A 526 -12.09 -12.56 -26.33
C ARG A 526 -13.06 -13.63 -26.85
N TRP A 527 -14.30 -13.68 -26.37
CA TRP A 527 -15.31 -14.64 -26.83
C TRP A 527 -15.45 -14.65 -28.37
N SER A 528 -15.49 -13.48 -29.00
CA SER A 528 -15.60 -13.37 -30.47
C SER A 528 -14.38 -13.86 -31.25
N ASP A 529 -13.22 -13.98 -30.59
CA ASP A 529 -11.97 -14.45 -31.22
C ASP A 529 -11.75 -15.95 -31.00
N ALA A 530 -12.55 -16.57 -30.13
CA ALA A 530 -12.52 -17.98 -29.75
C ALA A 530 -13.24 -18.91 -30.75
N TRP A 531 -13.27 -18.56 -32.03
CA TRP A 531 -13.65 -19.50 -33.10
C TRP A 531 -12.48 -20.48 -33.26
N LEU A 532 -12.67 -21.68 -32.74
CA LEU A 532 -11.65 -22.69 -32.49
C LEU A 532 -11.95 -23.94 -33.33
N ASP A 533 -12.26 -23.74 -34.61
CA ASP A 533 -12.52 -24.81 -35.58
C ASP A 533 -13.59 -25.82 -35.11
N GLY A 534 -14.70 -25.34 -34.52
CA GLY A 534 -15.82 -26.18 -34.07
C GLY A 534 -15.78 -26.59 -32.59
N LEU A 535 -14.75 -26.21 -31.84
CA LEU A 535 -14.67 -26.43 -30.39
C LEU A 535 -15.74 -25.63 -29.61
N GLU A 536 -16.25 -24.54 -30.16
CA GLU A 536 -17.35 -23.75 -29.59
C GLU A 536 -18.66 -24.54 -29.40
N ALA A 537 -18.82 -25.67 -30.10
CA ALA A 537 -19.97 -26.57 -29.93
C ALA A 537 -19.79 -27.58 -28.78
N LYS A 538 -18.58 -27.68 -28.19
CA LYS A 538 -18.29 -28.58 -27.07
C LYS A 538 -18.62 -27.91 -25.73
N PRO A 539 -18.88 -28.70 -24.67
CA PRO A 539 -18.99 -28.16 -23.33
C PRO A 539 -17.68 -27.49 -22.90
N ALA A 540 -17.78 -26.26 -22.40
CA ALA A 540 -16.67 -25.52 -21.83
C ALA A 540 -16.53 -25.81 -20.33
N PHE A 541 -15.31 -25.71 -19.82
CA PHE A 541 -14.97 -25.88 -18.42
C PHE A 541 -14.05 -24.75 -17.98
N ARG A 542 -14.13 -24.37 -16.71
CA ARG A 542 -13.22 -23.41 -16.09
C ARG A 542 -12.29 -24.13 -15.11
N ILE A 543 -11.01 -23.77 -15.18
CA ILE A 543 -9.99 -24.15 -14.22
C ILE A 543 -10.00 -23.15 -13.06
N THR A 544 -9.94 -23.65 -11.82
CA THR A 544 -9.78 -22.83 -10.61
C THR A 544 -8.58 -23.33 -9.82
N ARG A 545 -7.71 -22.40 -9.41
CA ARG A 545 -6.57 -22.72 -8.55
C ARG A 545 -7.03 -22.87 -7.10
N VAL A 546 -6.76 -24.03 -6.50
CA VAL A 546 -7.13 -24.35 -5.10
C VAL A 546 -5.93 -24.53 -4.18
N GLY A 547 -4.73 -24.68 -4.74
CA GLY A 547 -3.47 -24.80 -3.99
C GLY A 547 -2.57 -23.57 -4.08
N ALA A 548 -1.66 -23.42 -3.12
CA ALA A 548 -0.57 -22.44 -3.20
C ALA A 548 0.57 -22.92 -4.11
N PHE A 549 1.40 -21.98 -4.57
CA PHE A 549 2.64 -22.27 -5.27
C PHE A 549 3.80 -22.52 -4.28
N GLU A 550 4.79 -23.29 -4.74
CA GLU A 550 6.02 -23.62 -4.01
C GLU A 550 7.22 -22.83 -4.54
#